data_AF-A0AAW7E2U3-F1
#
_entry.id   AF-A0AAW7E2U3-F1
#
_cell.length_a   1.000
_cell.length_b   1.000
_cell.length_c   1.000
_cell.angle_alpha   90.00
_cell.angle_beta   90.00
_cell.angle_gamma   90.00
#
_symmetry.space_group_name_H-M   'P 1'
#
loop_
_entity.id
_entity.type
_entity.pdbx_description
1 polymer ?
#
loop_
_entity_poly.entity_id
_entity_poly.type
_entity_poly.pdbx_seq_one_letter_code
_entity_poly.pdbx_strand_id
1 'polypeptide(L)'
;MPNQNNTQKPNPINKDYFPLLCLTSEFFVPHKDANHLNAQDVIFDLVNSAKNMSIATWNCFEDGEKLVMKGEIVANLISEIQTKLEMIEKILPLAFEGDEKDKKAVTL
;
A
#
# COMPACT_ATOMS: atom_id res chain seq x y z
N MET A 1 -52.09 32.99 -4.68
CA MET A 1 -51.32 32.06 -5.51
C MET A 1 -50.29 31.35 -4.61
N PRO A 2 -50.33 30.02 -4.45
CA PRO A 2 -49.29 29.23 -3.78
C PRO A 2 -48.22 28.83 -4.82
N ASN A 3 -46.99 28.37 -4.55
CA ASN A 3 -46.15 28.27 -3.36
C ASN A 3 -44.69 28.12 -3.85
N GLN A 4 -43.76 28.34 -2.94
CA GLN A 4 -42.30 28.25 -2.97
C GLN A 4 -41.69 27.13 -3.83
N ASN A 5 -40.78 27.48 -4.75
CA ASN A 5 -39.77 26.57 -5.28
C ASN A 5 -38.55 26.58 -4.36
N ASN A 6 -38.63 25.79 -3.29
CA ASN A 6 -37.49 25.42 -2.46
C ASN A 6 -36.71 24.33 -3.21
N THR A 7 -35.79 24.69 -4.10
CA THR A 7 -34.79 23.76 -4.63
C THR A 7 -33.79 23.46 -3.53
N GLN A 8 -34.12 22.49 -2.67
CA GLN A 8 -33.15 21.80 -1.83
C GLN A 8 -32.06 21.21 -2.74
N LYS A 9 -30.86 21.80 -2.70
CA LYS A 9 -29.66 21.11 -3.18
C LYS A 9 -29.57 19.78 -2.44
N PRO A 10 -29.31 18.65 -3.13
CA PRO A 10 -29.01 17.41 -2.43
C PRO A 10 -27.78 17.67 -1.54
N ASN A 11 -27.96 17.53 -0.23
CA ASN A 11 -26.85 17.53 0.72
C ASN A 11 -25.83 16.48 0.23
N PRO A 12 -24.53 16.79 0.23
CA PRO A 12 -23.52 15.84 -0.21
C PRO A 12 -23.62 14.58 0.65
N ILE A 13 -24.12 13.52 0.00
CA ILE A 13 -23.99 12.10 0.27
C ILE A 13 -23.43 11.81 1.66
N ASN A 14 -24.31 11.39 2.56
CA ASN A 14 -23.94 10.65 3.76
C ASN A 14 -23.32 9.32 3.29
N LYS A 15 -22.04 9.34 2.92
CA LYS A 15 -21.30 8.14 2.54
C LYS A 15 -21.07 7.34 3.81
N ASP A 16 -21.40 6.06 3.79
CA ASP A 16 -21.10 5.17 4.90
C ASP A 16 -19.59 5.23 5.23
N TYR A 17 -19.27 5.29 6.51
CA TYR A 17 -17.89 5.19 6.97
C TYR A 17 -17.44 3.74 6.80
N PHE A 18 -16.38 3.53 6.01
CA PHE A 18 -15.79 2.21 5.77
C PHE A 18 -14.44 2.13 6.52
N PRO A 19 -14.37 1.49 7.70
CA PRO A 19 -13.16 1.46 8.52
C PRO A 19 -11.94 0.81 7.83
N LEU A 20 -12.18 -0.08 6.86
CA LEU A 20 -11.10 -0.68 6.06
C LEU A 20 -10.37 0.38 5.21
N LEU A 21 -11.05 1.45 4.80
CA LEU A 21 -10.45 2.60 4.13
C LEU A 21 -9.70 3.52 5.11
N CYS A 22 -9.48 3.13 6.37
CA CYS A 22 -8.53 3.83 7.24
C CYS A 22 -7.11 3.28 7.11
N LEU A 23 -6.93 2.19 6.37
CA LEU A 23 -5.62 1.62 6.08
C LEU A 23 -5.02 2.34 4.86
N THR A 24 -3.84 2.94 5.02
CA THR A 24 -3.17 3.69 3.95
C THR A 24 -2.90 2.83 2.72
N SER A 25 -2.59 1.54 2.91
CA SER A 25 -2.39 0.57 1.83
C SER A 25 -3.63 0.32 0.98
N GLU A 26 -4.85 0.58 1.49
CA GLU A 26 -6.09 0.49 0.70
C GLU A 26 -6.24 1.57 -0.37
N PHE A 27 -5.51 2.68 -0.25
CA PHE A 27 -5.45 3.70 -1.29
C PHE A 27 -4.36 3.47 -2.33
N PHE A 28 -3.55 2.43 -2.14
CA PHE A 28 -2.52 2.08 -3.10
C PHE A 28 -3.12 1.27 -4.26
N VAL A 29 -3.20 1.88 -5.44
CA VAL A 29 -3.69 1.25 -6.67
C VAL A 29 -2.69 1.48 -7.81
N PRO A 30 -2.34 0.43 -8.58
CA PRO A 30 -1.54 0.60 -9.78
C PRO A 30 -2.21 1.56 -10.77
N HIS A 31 -1.41 2.34 -11.49
CA HIS A 31 -1.93 3.20 -12.54
C HIS A 31 -2.56 2.33 -13.65
N LYS A 32 -3.66 2.79 -14.26
CA LYS A 32 -4.38 2.05 -15.32
C LYS A 32 -3.53 1.64 -16.52
N ASP A 33 -2.45 2.39 -16.77
CA ASP A 33 -1.52 2.18 -17.89
C ASP A 33 -0.20 1.50 -17.44
N ALA A 34 -0.09 1.09 -16.17
CA ALA A 34 1.07 0.37 -15.66
C ALA A 34 1.12 -1.04 -16.24
N ASN A 35 2.33 -1.54 -16.47
CA ASN A 35 2.59 -2.91 -16.92
C ASN A 35 3.51 -3.65 -15.94
N HIS A 36 3.83 -4.90 -16.26
CA HIS A 36 4.65 -5.76 -15.42
C HIS A 36 6.06 -5.20 -15.17
N LEU A 37 6.67 -4.49 -16.13
CA LEU A 37 7.99 -3.86 -15.93
C LEU A 37 7.91 -2.73 -14.90
N ASN A 38 6.89 -1.87 -15.02
CA ASN A 38 6.66 -0.82 -14.03
C ASN A 38 6.41 -1.40 -12.63
N ALA A 39 5.64 -2.48 -12.56
CA ALA A 39 5.34 -3.17 -11.31
C ALA A 39 6.59 -3.80 -10.69
N GLN A 40 7.47 -4.41 -11.49
CA GLN A 40 8.76 -4.95 -11.02
C GLN A 40 9.67 -3.86 -10.46
N ASP A 41 9.79 -2.73 -11.15
CA ASP A 41 10.60 -1.58 -10.69
C ASP A 41 10.06 -1.06 -9.34
N VAL A 42 8.74 -0.87 -9.23
CA VAL A 42 8.12 -0.40 -7.99
C VAL A 42 8.31 -1.41 -6.85
N ILE A 43 8.18 -2.72 -7.11
CA ILE A 43 8.43 -3.75 -6.10
C ILE A 43 9.89 -3.71 -5.64
N PHE A 44 10.85 -3.57 -6.56
CA PHE A 44 12.26 -3.47 -6.22
C PHE A 44 12.52 -2.29 -5.27
N ASP A 45 11.94 -1.12 -5.57
CA ASP A 45 12.06 0.07 -4.72
C ASP A 45 11.40 -0.12 -3.35
N LEU A 46 10.19 -0.70 -3.31
CA LEU A 46 9.49 -0.98 -2.06
C LEU A 46 10.26 -1.97 -1.18
N VAL A 47 10.81 -3.04 -1.76
CA VAL A 47 11.61 -4.04 -1.04
C VAL A 47 12.88 -3.41 -0.49
N ASN A 48 13.59 -2.63 -1.30
CA ASN A 48 14.80 -1.93 -0.84
C ASN A 48 14.49 -0.94 0.28
N SER A 49 13.39 -0.19 0.15
CA SER A 49 12.94 0.74 1.20
C SER A 49 12.59 0.00 2.49
N ALA A 50 11.78 -1.05 2.42
CA ALA A 50 11.38 -1.86 3.58
C ALA A 50 12.60 -2.53 4.25
N LYS A 51 13.56 -3.02 3.47
CA LYS A 51 14.84 -3.54 3.96
C LYS A 51 15.63 -2.47 4.72
N ASN A 52 15.81 -1.29 4.14
CA ASN A 52 16.56 -0.21 4.76
C ASN A 52 15.88 0.28 6.06
N MET A 53 14.55 0.37 6.06
CA MET A 53 13.78 0.67 7.27
C MET A 53 13.95 -0.40 8.33
N SER A 54 13.94 -1.69 7.95
CA SER A 54 14.15 -2.80 8.89
C SER A 54 15.53 -2.72 9.55
N ILE A 55 16.58 -2.37 8.79
CA ILE A 55 17.92 -2.13 9.35
C ILE A 55 17.92 -0.94 10.32
N ALA A 56 17.26 0.17 9.95
CA ALA A 56 17.13 1.33 10.83
C ALA A 56 16.36 1.00 12.12
N THR A 57 15.29 0.22 12.01
CA THR A 57 14.52 -0.30 13.14
C THR A 57 15.38 -1.18 14.04
N TRP A 58 16.16 -2.10 13.46
CA TRP A 58 17.08 -2.96 14.22
C TRP A 58 18.12 -2.14 14.98
N ASN A 59 18.68 -1.10 14.36
CA ASN A 59 19.64 -0.20 14.99
C ASN A 59 19.04 0.66 16.12
N CYS A 60 17.72 0.66 16.30
CA CYS A 60 17.09 1.25 17.48
C CYS A 60 17.19 0.36 18.73
N PHE A 61 17.73 -0.86 18.60
CA PHE A 61 17.95 -1.80 19.69
C PHE A 61 19.45 -2.01 19.93
N GLU A 62 19.89 -1.86 21.16
CA GLU A 62 21.23 -2.24 21.64
C GLU A 62 21.27 -3.75 21.81
N ASP A 63 22.29 -4.39 21.22
CA ASP A 63 22.47 -5.84 21.12
C ASP A 63 21.23 -6.60 20.58
N GLY A 64 20.34 -5.91 19.87
CA GLY A 64 19.10 -6.48 19.32
C GLY A 64 17.97 -6.72 20.33
N GLU A 65 18.18 -6.42 21.62
CA GLU A 65 17.21 -6.72 22.67
C GLU A 65 16.68 -5.47 23.38
N LYS A 66 17.55 -4.46 23.59
CA LYS A 66 17.20 -3.30 24.41
C LYS A 66 16.90 -2.09 23.56
N LEU A 67 15.65 -1.64 23.56
CA LEU A 67 15.25 -0.42 22.88
C LEU A 67 16.01 0.80 23.44
N VAL A 68 16.80 1.48 22.59
CA VAL A 68 17.58 2.69 22.94
C VAL A 68 17.01 3.98 22.37
N MET A 69 15.92 3.89 21.59
CA MET A 69 15.21 5.01 20.99
C MET A 69 13.80 5.16 21.58
N LYS A 70 13.12 6.27 21.31
CA LYS A 70 11.71 6.42 21.71
C LYS A 70 10.85 5.37 21.00
N GLY A 71 10.05 4.63 21.77
CA GLY A 71 9.21 3.54 21.24
C GLY A 71 8.24 4.00 20.15
N GLU A 72 7.74 5.23 20.20
CA GLU A 72 6.90 5.82 19.16
C GLU A 72 7.60 5.86 17.78
N ILE A 73 8.90 6.17 17.75
CA ILE A 73 9.66 6.21 16.50
C ILE A 73 9.75 4.81 15.91
N VAL A 74 10.02 3.82 16.75
CA VAL A 74 10.11 2.41 16.34
C VAL A 74 8.75 1.88 15.89
N ALA A 75 7.66 2.23 16.58
CA ALA A 75 6.31 1.87 16.18
C ALA A 75 5.95 2.46 14.81
N ASN A 76 6.31 3.72 14.55
CA ASN A 76 6.11 4.36 13.24
C ASN A 76 6.92 3.66 12.14
N LEU A 77 8.18 3.31 12.41
CA LEU A 77 9.01 2.56 11.46
C LEU A 77 8.42 1.18 11.14
N ILE A 78 7.93 0.46 12.16
CA ILE A 78 7.27 -0.84 11.97
C ILE A 78 5.98 -0.69 11.15
N SER A 79 5.16 0.32 11.44
CA SER A 79 3.92 0.59 10.70
C SER A 79 4.21 0.92 9.23
N GLU A 80 5.27 1.66 8.95
CA GLU A 80 5.74 1.96 7.59
C GLU A 80 6.24 0.73 6.85
N ILE A 81 6.98 -0.17 7.53
CA ILE A 81 7.41 -1.45 6.96
C ILE A 81 6.18 -2.28 6.59
N GLN A 82 5.22 -2.41 7.50
CA GLN A 82 3.97 -3.16 7.26
C GLN A 82 3.23 -2.60 6.04
N THR A 83 3.04 -1.27 5.96
CA THR A 83 2.36 -0.61 4.84
C THR A 83 3.05 -0.93 3.51
N LYS A 84 4.38 -0.93 3.47
CA LYS A 84 5.14 -1.25 2.26
C LYS A 84 4.99 -2.72 1.86
N LEU A 85 4.97 -3.65 2.83
CA LEU A 85 4.72 -5.06 2.56
C LEU A 85 3.31 -5.29 1.97
N GLU A 86 2.30 -4.61 2.51
CA GLU A 86 0.92 -4.65 1.98
C GLU A 86 0.84 -4.06 0.56
N MET A 87 1.57 -2.98 0.27
CA MET A 87 1.67 -2.43 -1.09
C MET A 87 2.35 -3.40 -2.05
N ILE A 88 3.43 -4.08 -1.62
CA ILE A 88 4.11 -5.11 -2.41
C ILE A 88 3.12 -6.22 -2.75
N GLU A 89 2.36 -6.73 -1.77
CA GLU A 89 1.37 -7.79 -1.97
C GLU A 89 0.34 -7.43 -3.04
N LYS A 90 -0.10 -6.16 -3.07
CA LYS A 90 -1.06 -5.67 -4.08
C LYS A 90 -0.49 -5.59 -5.50
N ILE A 91 0.79 -5.28 -5.64
CA ILE A 91 1.44 -5.13 -6.97
C ILE A 91 1.98 -6.45 -7.48
N LEU A 92 2.29 -7.38 -6.58
CA LEU A 92 2.95 -8.65 -6.90
C LEU A 92 2.29 -9.40 -8.07
N PRO A 93 0.94 -9.51 -8.17
CA PRO A 93 0.32 -10.15 -9.31
C PRO A 93 0.66 -9.47 -10.65
N LEU A 94 0.59 -8.14 -10.73
CA LEU A 94 0.88 -7.36 -11.95
C LEU A 94 2.34 -7.53 -12.38
N ALA A 95 3.27 -7.63 -11.43
CA ALA A 95 4.70 -7.80 -11.71
C ALA A 95 5.03 -9.15 -12.38
N PHE A 96 4.17 -10.16 -12.21
CA PHE A 96 4.34 -11.52 -12.74
C PHE A 96 3.23 -11.95 -13.72
N GLU A 97 2.36 -11.03 -14.14
CA GLU A 97 1.28 -11.30 -15.12
C GLU A 97 1.82 -11.81 -16.48
N GLY A 98 3.09 -11.55 -16.82
CA GLY A 98 3.76 -12.08 -18.01
C GLY A 98 4.04 -13.58 -17.96
N ASP A 99 4.23 -14.17 -16.76
CA ASP A 99 4.66 -15.56 -16.61
C ASP A 99 3.55 -16.58 -16.88
N GLU A 100 2.28 -16.17 -16.85
CA GLU A 100 1.14 -17.04 -17.16
C GLU A 100 0.92 -17.22 -18.68
N LYS A 101 1.28 -16.22 -19.49
CA LYS A 101 1.11 -16.28 -20.96
C LYS A 101 2.22 -17.07 -21.65
N ASP A 102 3.41 -17.10 -21.06
CA ASP A 102 4.55 -17.86 -21.59
C ASP A 102 4.52 -19.36 -21.22
N LYS A 103 3.71 -19.77 -20.23
CA LYS A 103 3.50 -21.19 -19.89
C LYS A 103 2.72 -22.00 -20.94
N LYS A 104 2.02 -21.36 -21.87
CA LYS A 104 1.33 -22.06 -22.98
C LYS A 104 2.24 -22.40 -24.17
N ALA A 105 3.51 -21.97 -24.16
CA ALA A 105 4.46 -22.24 -25.24
C ALA A 105 5.43 -23.41 -24.94
N VAL A 106 5.38 -24.02 -23.75
CA VAL A 106 6.19 -25.21 -23.42
C VAL A 106 5.27 -26.39 -23.16
N THR A 107 4.69 -26.91 -24.24
CA THR A 107 4.21 -28.29 -24.27
C THR A 107 5.39 -29.15 -24.72
N LEU A 108 5.96 -29.94 -23.81
CA LEU A 108 6.85 -31.05 -24.15
C LEU A 108 6.06 -32.22 -24.73
#